data_AF-A0A1V3WCW1-F1
#
_entry.id   AF-A0A1V3WCW1-F1
#
_cell.length_a   1.000
_cell.length_b   1.000
_cell.length_c   1.000
_cell.angle_alpha   90.00
_cell.angle_beta   90.00
_cell.angle_gamma   90.00
#
_symmetry.space_group_name_H-M   'P 1'
#
loop_
_entity.id
_entity.type
_entity.pdbx_description
1 polymer ?
#
loop_
_entity_poly.entity_id
_entity_poly.type
_entity_poly.pdbx_seq_one_letter_code
_entity_poly.pdbx_strand_id
1 'polypeptide(L)'
;MRPANGSRAVAPTTMAPPTYTAAETTAAHQKLCDVYKLAARAVQIETNGDDPAMANISTVNGAQMLQQAVNTAPALAPGDRAAALELAEAYSNSTAVASFARGRDDPAWRSASDNVIAKDARMKAVCSGG
;
A
#
# COMPACT_ATOMS: atom_id res chain seq x y z
N MET A 1 -41.79 40.54 32.37
CA MET A 1 -40.91 40.68 31.19
C MET A 1 -39.55 40.09 31.57
N ARG A 2 -39.06 39.07 30.85
CA ARG A 2 -37.77 38.39 31.10
C ARG A 2 -37.00 38.38 29.78
N PRO A 3 -35.79 38.94 29.65
CA PRO A 3 -35.08 38.92 28.38
C PRO A 3 -34.39 37.57 28.19
N ALA A 4 -34.49 37.02 26.98
CA ALA A 4 -33.79 35.82 26.55
C ALA A 4 -32.38 36.22 26.08
N ASN A 5 -31.34 35.71 26.76
CA ASN A 5 -29.96 35.82 26.30
C ASN A 5 -29.73 34.82 25.15
N GLY A 6 -29.65 35.35 23.94
CA GLY A 6 -29.25 34.60 22.75
C GLY A 6 -27.78 34.19 22.84
N SER A 7 -27.51 32.91 23.05
CA SER A 7 -26.16 32.35 22.96
C SER A 7 -25.78 32.24 21.49
N ARG A 8 -24.76 33.01 21.06
CA ARG A 8 -24.15 32.91 19.73
C ARG A 8 -23.47 31.55 19.59
N ALA A 9 -23.96 30.72 18.67
CA ALA A 9 -23.24 29.52 18.25
C ALA A 9 -21.93 29.93 17.55
N VAL A 10 -20.80 29.48 18.10
CA VAL A 10 -19.49 29.61 17.47
C VAL A 10 -19.42 28.58 16.34
N ALA A 11 -19.23 29.05 15.10
CA ALA A 11 -19.05 28.17 13.95
C ALA A 11 -17.77 27.33 14.15
N PRO A 12 -17.76 26.05 13.74
CA PRO A 12 -16.57 25.22 13.87
C PRO A 12 -15.45 25.80 13.01
N THR A 13 -14.33 26.14 13.65
CA THR A 13 -13.12 26.54 12.96
C THR A 13 -12.64 25.36 12.11
N THR A 14 -12.66 25.48 10.79
CA THR A 14 -12.02 24.52 9.91
C THR A 14 -10.53 24.52 10.23
N MET A 15 -10.06 23.49 10.95
CA MET A 15 -8.64 23.29 11.18
C MET A 15 -7.99 22.98 9.83
N ALA A 16 -6.99 23.77 9.44
CA ALA A 16 -6.16 23.42 8.29
C ALA A 16 -5.58 22.02 8.53
N PRO A 17 -5.55 21.13 7.50
CA PRO A 17 -4.94 19.82 7.66
C PRO A 17 -3.49 20.00 8.14
N PRO A 18 -2.98 19.09 9.00
CA PRO A 18 -1.59 19.17 9.43
C PRO A 18 -0.68 19.13 8.21
N THR A 19 0.06 20.21 7.99
CA THR A 19 1.13 20.24 6.98
C THR A 19 2.36 19.59 7.57
N TYR A 20 2.71 18.43 7.03
CA TYR A 20 3.94 17.73 7.38
C TYR A 20 5.16 18.47 6.83
N THR A 21 6.24 18.44 7.59
CA THR A 21 7.54 18.95 7.18
C THR A 21 8.18 18.04 6.13
N ALA A 22 9.10 18.59 5.34
CA ALA A 22 9.86 17.79 4.37
C ALA A 22 10.58 16.60 5.03
N ALA A 23 11.12 16.80 6.24
CA ALA A 23 11.78 15.75 7.01
C ALA A 23 10.82 14.62 7.40
N GLU A 24 9.59 14.93 7.83
CA GLU A 24 8.58 13.93 8.16
C GLU A 24 8.15 13.14 6.90
N THR A 25 7.99 13.81 5.76
CA THR A 25 7.67 13.13 4.49
C THR A 25 8.81 12.23 4.03
N THR A 26 10.07 12.68 4.10
CA THR A 26 11.23 11.84 3.77
C THR A 26 11.34 10.62 4.69
N ALA A 27 11.12 10.79 6.00
CA ALA A 27 11.13 9.68 6.95
C ALA A 27 10.00 8.68 6.69
N ALA A 28 8.81 9.17 6.34
CA ALA A 28 7.67 8.33 5.97
C ALA A 28 7.94 7.54 4.67
N HIS A 29 8.52 8.20 3.66
CA HIS A 29 8.93 7.58 2.41
C HIS A 29 9.96 6.47 2.67
N GLN A 30 11.00 6.76 3.45
CA GLN A 30 12.06 5.78 3.74
C GLN A 30 11.51 4.55 4.47
N LYS A 31 10.65 4.76 5.48
CA LYS A 31 9.99 3.66 6.19
C LYS A 31 9.13 2.79 5.26
N LEU A 32 8.38 3.40 4.34
CA LEU A 32 7.61 2.66 3.34
C LEU A 32 8.52 1.82 2.45
N CYS A 33 9.64 2.38 2.00
CA CYS A 33 10.56 1.69 1.11
C CYS A 33 11.32 0.55 1.77
N ASP A 34 11.62 0.65 3.07
CA ASP A 34 12.18 -0.47 3.82
C ASP A 34 11.19 -1.63 3.95
N VAL A 35 9.91 -1.32 4.22
CA VAL A 35 8.83 -2.33 4.24
C VAL A 35 8.65 -2.97 2.87
N TYR A 36 8.63 -2.16 1.80
CA TYR A 36 8.53 -2.67 0.42
C TYR A 36 9.68 -3.62 0.08
N LYS A 37 10.94 -3.25 0.37
CA LYS A 37 12.11 -4.08 0.08
C LYS A 37 12.02 -5.44 0.79
N LEU A 38 11.58 -5.47 2.04
CA LEU A 38 11.39 -6.72 2.79
C LEU A 38 10.28 -7.57 2.17
N ALA A 39 9.12 -6.98 1.88
CA ALA A 39 7.99 -7.67 1.26
C ALA A 39 8.36 -8.23 -0.13
N ALA A 40 8.94 -7.40 -1.00
CA ALA A 40 9.35 -7.79 -2.35
C ALA A 40 10.41 -8.90 -2.33
N ARG A 41 11.35 -8.86 -1.37
CA ARG A 41 12.33 -9.92 -1.21
C ARG A 41 11.69 -11.24 -0.79
N ALA A 42 10.75 -11.22 0.16
CA ALA A 42 10.03 -12.41 0.58
C ALA A 42 9.22 -13.01 -0.58
N VAL A 43 8.44 -12.19 -1.28
CA VAL A 43 7.68 -12.62 -2.47
C VAL A 43 8.60 -13.21 -3.53
N GLN A 44 9.74 -12.58 -3.81
CA GLN A 44 10.72 -13.10 -4.77
C GLN A 44 11.26 -14.47 -4.37
N ILE A 45 11.58 -14.69 -3.09
CA ILE A 45 12.12 -15.98 -2.64
C ILE A 45 11.06 -17.07 -2.82
N GLU A 46 9.86 -16.85 -2.29
CA GLU A 46 8.85 -17.92 -2.24
C GLU A 46 8.22 -18.20 -3.61
N THR A 47 8.06 -17.19 -4.48
CA THR A 47 7.52 -17.38 -5.84
C THR A 47 8.47 -18.09 -6.80
N ASN A 48 9.77 -18.11 -6.47
CA ASN A 48 10.79 -18.89 -7.18
C ASN A 48 11.03 -20.27 -6.55
N GLY A 49 10.37 -20.58 -5.42
CA GLY A 49 10.42 -21.89 -4.78
C GLY A 49 9.40 -22.87 -5.33
N ASP A 50 9.43 -24.09 -4.79
CA ASP A 50 8.55 -25.20 -5.20
C ASP A 50 7.27 -25.33 -4.36
N ASP A 51 7.04 -24.42 -3.40
CA ASP A 51 5.85 -24.42 -2.53
C ASP A 51 4.88 -23.28 -2.91
N PRO A 52 3.79 -23.60 -3.65
CA PRO A 52 2.79 -22.60 -4.03
C PRO A 52 2.05 -21.99 -2.84
N ALA A 53 1.95 -22.70 -1.72
CA ALA A 53 1.32 -22.15 -0.52
C ALA A 53 2.19 -21.06 0.10
N MET A 54 3.50 -21.27 0.19
CA MET A 54 4.44 -20.24 0.65
C MET A 54 4.49 -19.03 -0.30
N ALA A 55 4.44 -19.25 -1.60
CA ALA A 55 4.32 -18.18 -2.59
C ALA A 55 3.07 -17.30 -2.33
N ASN A 56 1.91 -17.92 -2.13
CA ASN A 56 0.67 -17.21 -1.80
C ASN A 56 0.71 -16.52 -0.43
N ILE A 57 1.28 -17.17 0.60
CA ILE A 57 1.43 -16.60 1.95
C ILE A 57 2.31 -15.36 1.92
N SER A 58 3.47 -15.41 1.26
CA SER A 58 4.37 -14.26 1.15
C SER A 58 3.71 -13.08 0.42
N THR A 59 2.90 -13.37 -0.61
CA THR A 59 2.15 -12.37 -1.38
C THR A 59 1.09 -11.67 -0.52
N VAL A 60 0.31 -12.43 0.27
CA VAL A 60 -0.67 -11.86 1.21
C VAL A 60 0.01 -11.07 2.32
N ASN A 61 1.10 -11.59 2.88
CA ASN A 61 1.87 -10.87 3.89
C ASN A 61 2.43 -9.56 3.33
N GLY A 62 3.00 -9.58 2.12
CA GLY A 62 3.47 -8.39 1.43
C GLY A 62 2.39 -7.33 1.24
N ALA A 63 1.17 -7.73 0.86
CA ALA A 63 0.02 -6.82 0.77
C ALA A 63 -0.31 -6.18 2.11
N GLN A 64 -0.38 -6.99 3.18
CA GLN A 64 -0.68 -6.51 4.53
C GLN A 64 0.41 -5.56 5.04
N MET A 65 1.67 -5.88 4.84
CA MET A 65 2.80 -5.04 5.23
C MET A 65 2.72 -3.65 4.58
N LEU A 66 2.43 -3.59 3.28
CA LEU A 66 2.25 -2.32 2.56
C LEU A 66 1.06 -1.51 3.09
N GLN A 67 -0.09 -2.16 3.32
CA GLN A 67 -1.27 -1.51 3.91
C GLN A 67 -0.97 -0.95 5.30
N GLN A 68 -0.27 -1.71 6.16
CA GLN A 68 0.12 -1.26 7.50
C GLN A 68 1.11 -0.10 7.46
N ALA A 69 2.09 -0.13 6.55
CA ALA A 69 3.03 0.98 6.36
C ALA A 69 2.29 2.27 5.98
N VAL A 70 1.36 2.17 5.03
CA VAL A 70 0.52 3.29 4.58
C VAL A 70 -0.37 3.84 5.70
N ASN A 71 -0.97 2.96 6.51
CA ASN A 71 -1.87 3.35 7.60
C ASN A 71 -1.14 4.01 8.78
N THR A 72 0.13 3.67 9.00
CA THR A 72 0.95 4.21 10.10
C THR A 72 1.81 5.41 9.71
N ALA A 73 1.79 5.82 8.43
CA ALA A 73 2.59 6.92 7.90
C ALA A 73 1.68 8.03 7.34
N PRO A 74 1.10 8.90 8.19
CA PRO A 74 0.19 9.94 7.71
C PRO A 74 0.93 11.04 6.93
N ALA A 75 2.25 11.20 7.16
CA ALA A 75 3.13 12.13 6.43
C ALA A 75 3.55 11.65 5.03
N LEU A 76 3.12 10.44 4.63
CA LEU A 76 3.47 9.85 3.34
C LEU A 76 2.86 10.64 2.18
N ALA A 77 3.66 10.93 1.15
CA ALA A 77 3.19 11.62 -0.04
C ALA A 77 2.03 10.86 -0.71
N PRO A 78 1.03 11.54 -1.28
CA PRO A 78 -0.11 10.88 -1.92
C PRO A 78 0.29 9.91 -3.04
N GLY A 79 1.35 10.21 -3.79
CA GLY A 79 1.88 9.35 -4.85
C GLY A 79 2.45 8.03 -4.33
N ASP A 80 3.25 8.09 -3.26
CA ASP A 80 3.83 6.92 -2.61
C ASP A 80 2.75 6.05 -1.97
N ARG A 81 1.78 6.69 -1.31
CA ARG A 81 0.59 6.04 -0.77
C ARG A 81 -0.17 5.27 -1.84
N ALA A 82 -0.43 5.90 -2.98
CA ALA A 82 -1.13 5.27 -4.09
C ALA A 82 -0.34 4.09 -4.67
N ALA A 83 0.96 4.24 -4.90
CA ALA A 83 1.80 3.17 -5.41
C ALA A 83 1.82 1.93 -4.49
N ALA A 84 1.94 2.14 -3.18
CA ALA A 84 1.93 1.07 -2.19
C ALA A 84 0.57 0.35 -2.12
N LEU A 85 -0.53 1.10 -2.12
CA LEU A 85 -1.88 0.53 -2.08
C LEU A 85 -2.22 -0.25 -3.35
N GLU A 86 -1.83 0.26 -4.53
CA GLU A 86 -2.02 -0.44 -5.80
C GLU A 86 -1.23 -1.75 -5.87
N LEU A 87 0.00 -1.78 -5.35
CA LEU A 87 0.77 -3.03 -5.25
C LEU A 87 0.13 -4.00 -4.25
N ALA A 88 -0.33 -3.52 -3.10
CA ALA A 88 -1.03 -4.36 -2.12
C ALA A 88 -2.33 -4.97 -2.68
N GLU A 89 -3.07 -4.19 -3.47
CA GLU A 89 -4.25 -4.66 -4.20
C GLU A 89 -3.87 -5.70 -5.24
N ALA A 90 -2.82 -5.46 -6.04
CA ALA A 90 -2.35 -6.41 -7.04
C ALA A 90 -1.94 -7.75 -6.43
N TYR A 91 -1.21 -7.74 -5.31
CA TYR A 91 -0.87 -8.94 -4.55
C TYR A 91 -2.11 -9.68 -4.04
N SER A 92 -3.07 -8.96 -3.47
CA SER A 92 -4.31 -9.56 -2.96
C SER A 92 -5.13 -10.19 -4.11
N ASN A 93 -5.22 -9.50 -5.25
CA ASN A 93 -5.90 -9.98 -6.44
C ASN A 93 -5.22 -11.21 -7.05
N SER A 94 -3.88 -11.23 -7.15
CA SER A 94 -3.17 -12.40 -7.68
C SER A 94 -3.42 -13.64 -6.84
N THR A 95 -3.42 -13.53 -5.50
CA THR A 95 -3.72 -14.67 -4.62
C THR A 95 -5.17 -15.15 -4.76
N ALA A 96 -6.13 -14.23 -4.94
CA ALA A 96 -7.52 -14.60 -5.22
C ALA A 96 -7.63 -15.35 -6.56
N VAL A 97 -6.99 -14.86 -7.62
CA VAL A 97 -6.96 -15.49 -8.95
C VAL A 97 -6.30 -16.87 -8.91
N ALA A 98 -5.22 -17.03 -8.14
CA ALA A 98 -4.54 -18.32 -7.95
C ALA A 98 -5.48 -19.41 -7.42
N SER A 99 -6.57 -19.04 -6.73
CA SER A 99 -7.53 -19.99 -6.15
C SER A 99 -8.45 -20.64 -7.18
N PHE A 100 -8.60 -20.07 -8.39
CA PHE A 100 -9.49 -20.60 -9.43
C PHE A 100 -8.85 -20.71 -10.82
N ALA A 101 -7.67 -20.12 -11.04
CA ALA A 101 -6.92 -20.26 -12.28
C ALA A 101 -6.41 -21.70 -12.48
N ARG A 102 -6.41 -22.18 -13.72
CA ARG A 102 -5.98 -23.55 -14.08
C ARG A 102 -4.48 -23.64 -14.38
N GLY A 103 -3.66 -23.00 -13.55
CA GLY A 103 -2.20 -22.97 -13.68
C GLY A 103 -1.65 -21.71 -14.37
N ARG A 104 -0.33 -21.71 -14.62
CA ARG A 104 0.41 -20.50 -15.04
C ARG A 104 0.01 -19.97 -16.43
N ASP A 105 -0.49 -20.82 -17.30
CA ASP A 105 -0.90 -20.42 -18.65
C ASP A 105 -2.35 -19.93 -18.73
N ASP A 106 -3.10 -20.01 -17.62
CA ASP A 106 -4.45 -19.45 -17.54
C ASP A 106 -4.40 -17.94 -17.84
N PRO A 107 -5.21 -17.43 -18.80
CA PRO A 107 -5.22 -16.01 -19.13
C PRO A 107 -5.52 -15.11 -17.92
N ALA A 108 -6.36 -15.55 -16.98
CA ALA A 108 -6.66 -14.80 -15.78
C ALA A 108 -5.42 -14.70 -14.87
N TRP A 109 -4.68 -15.81 -14.70
CA TRP A 109 -3.43 -15.80 -13.95
C TRP A 109 -2.38 -14.92 -14.60
N ARG A 110 -2.17 -15.03 -15.92
CA ARG A 110 -1.20 -14.20 -16.65
C ARG A 110 -1.51 -12.71 -16.48
N SER A 111 -2.78 -12.32 -16.66
CA SER A 111 -3.20 -10.93 -16.46
C SER A 111 -2.97 -10.44 -15.03
N ALA A 112 -3.22 -11.28 -14.01
CA ALA A 112 -2.99 -10.91 -12.62
C ALA A 112 -1.49 -10.80 -12.30
N SER A 113 -0.67 -11.74 -12.79
CA SER A 113 0.78 -11.72 -12.65
C SER A 113 1.41 -10.51 -13.33
N ASP A 114 0.98 -10.17 -14.55
CA ASP A 114 1.46 -9.00 -15.28
C ASP A 114 1.11 -7.70 -14.54
N ASN A 115 -0.08 -7.64 -13.93
CA ASN A 115 -0.46 -6.51 -13.07
C ASN A 115 0.47 -6.40 -11.85
N VAL A 116 0.74 -7.50 -11.15
CA VAL A 116 1.71 -7.52 -10.03
C VAL A 116 3.09 -7.01 -10.49
N ILE A 117 3.61 -7.50 -11.62
CA ILE A 117 4.90 -7.07 -12.16
C ILE A 117 4.90 -5.56 -12.46
N ALA A 118 3.83 -5.05 -13.07
CA ALA A 118 3.72 -3.63 -13.39
C ALA A 118 3.66 -2.75 -12.13
N LYS A 119 2.91 -3.16 -11.10
CA LYS A 119 2.80 -2.41 -9.84
C LYS A 119 4.07 -2.52 -9.00
N ASP A 120 4.74 -3.67 -9.01
CA ASP A 120 6.04 -3.84 -8.36
C ASP A 120 7.09 -2.94 -9.01
N ALA A 121 7.15 -2.90 -10.35
CA ALA A 121 8.06 -2.00 -11.06
C ALA A 121 7.82 -0.52 -10.71
N ARG A 122 6.55 -0.11 -10.58
CA ARG A 122 6.20 1.25 -10.14
C ARG A 122 6.66 1.51 -8.70
N MET A 123 6.40 0.58 -7.78
CA MET A 123 6.79 0.73 -6.37
C MET A 123 8.32 0.74 -6.21
N LYS A 124 9.02 -0.09 -7.00
CA LYS A 124 10.47 -0.08 -7.11
C LYS A 124 10.98 1.29 -7.55
N ALA A 125 10.38 1.88 -8.58
CA ALA A 125 10.75 3.21 -9.07
C ALA A 125 10.63 4.28 -7.98
N VAL A 126 9.52 4.27 -7.22
CA VAL A 126 9.31 5.13 -6.03
C VAL A 126 10.46 4.97 -5.04
N CYS A 127 10.87 3.74 -4.76
CA CYS A 127 11.88 3.44 -3.73
C CYS A 127 13.34 3.41 -4.20
N SER A 128 13.59 3.63 -5.49
CA SER A 128 14.95 3.78 -6.05
C SER A 128 15.38 5.24 -6.19
N GLY A 129 14.47 6.21 -6.02
CA GLY A 129 14.77 7.63 -5.99
C GLY A 129 15.10 8.12 -4.58
N GLY A 130 16.30 7.80 -4.10
CA GLY A 130 16.93 8.47 -2.96
C GLY A 130 17.90 9.54 -3.44
#